data_AF-A0A453MAV9-F1
#
_entry.id   AF-A0A453MAV9-F1
#
_cell.length_a   1.000
_cell.length_b   1.000
_cell.length_c   1.000
_cell.angle_alpha   90.00
_cell.angle_beta   90.00
_cell.angle_gamma   90.00
#
_symmetry.space_group_name_H-M   'P 1'
#
loop_
_entity.id
_entity.type
_entity.pdbx_description
1 polymer ?
#
loop_
_entity_poly.entity_id
_entity_poly.type
_entity_poly.pdbx_seq_one_letter_code
_entity_poly.pdbx_strand_id
1 'polypeptide(L)'
;MKRRVQLALCKELDQRMHELKNELEGYNSGDSEEINKKKALDALKRMENWNLFKDTSEEHHSYTVARDSFLAHLGSTLWGSMRHVVAPSVSHRAYHYYEKLSFQLYFVTQEKVRTIKQLPINVKSIRDGLSSLLLPSQKSMFTQHMLSLSEEPALMMAFSMARRAAAVPLLLVNGTYRSTVRTYLDSAILQHQLQKLSEQTALKVVRLKSGLAYDDEHE
;
A
#
# COMPACT_ATOMS: atom_id res chain seq x y z
N MET A 1 -34.98 14.90 0.95
CA MET A 1 -35.93 14.99 2.10
C MET A 1 -35.43 14.28 3.36
N LYS A 2 -35.00 13.01 3.31
CA LYS A 2 -34.59 12.21 4.51
C LYS A 2 -33.48 12.83 5.38
N ARG A 3 -32.47 13.47 4.78
CA ARG A 3 -31.31 14.06 5.49
C ARG A 3 -31.65 15.28 6.35
N ARG A 4 -32.59 16.13 5.90
CA ARG A 4 -33.05 17.29 6.67
C ARG A 4 -33.88 16.86 7.89
N VAL A 5 -34.66 15.78 7.74
CA VAL A 5 -35.43 15.19 8.82
C VAL A 5 -34.52 14.57 9.89
N GLN A 6 -33.45 13.87 9.48
CA GLN A 6 -32.46 13.33 10.43
C GLN A 6 -31.72 14.42 11.20
N LEU A 7 -31.29 15.50 10.54
CA LEU A 7 -30.61 16.61 11.22
C LEU A 7 -31.56 17.40 12.14
N ALA A 8 -32.84 17.52 11.79
CA ALA A 8 -33.85 18.13 12.65
C ALA A 8 -34.09 17.27 13.91
N LEU A 9 -34.18 15.95 13.74
CA LEU A 9 -34.36 15.00 14.84
C LEU A 9 -33.15 15.01 15.80
N CYS A 10 -31.92 15.08 15.28
CA CYS A 10 -30.72 15.18 16.13
C CYS A 10 -30.73 16.45 16.99
N LYS A 11 -31.08 17.60 16.39
CA LYS A 11 -31.17 18.87 17.14
C LYS A 11 -32.28 18.85 18.18
N GLU A 12 -33.43 18.25 17.86
CA GLU A 12 -34.54 18.09 18.81
C GLU A 12 -34.16 17.16 19.97
N LEU A 13 -33.39 16.11 19.70
CA LEU A 13 -32.91 15.18 20.72
C LEU A 13 -31.90 15.85 21.65
N ASP A 14 -30.94 16.61 21.09
CA ASP A 14 -29.96 17.37 21.87
C ASP A 14 -30.65 18.40 22.77
N GLN A 15 -31.66 19.08 22.23
CA GLN A 15 -32.46 20.05 22.99
C GLN A 15 -33.22 19.37 24.14
N ARG A 16 -33.93 18.25 23.89
CA ARG A 16 -34.64 17.50 24.94
C ARG A 16 -33.71 16.96 26.01
N MET A 17 -32.50 16.54 25.62
CA MET A 17 -31.50 16.04 26.56
C MET A 17 -30.95 17.17 27.44
N HIS A 18 -30.82 18.38 26.90
CA HIS A 18 -30.45 19.57 27.67
C HIS A 18 -31.57 20.03 28.61
N GLU A 19 -32.82 20.03 28.15
CA GLU A 19 -34.01 20.34 28.97
C GLU A 19 -34.14 19.35 30.14
N LEU A 20 -34.00 18.04 29.88
CA LEU A 20 -34.03 17.00 30.91
C LEU A 20 -32.92 17.19 31.97
N LYS A 21 -31.72 17.61 31.54
CA LYS A 21 -30.61 17.91 32.46
C LYS A 21 -30.94 19.09 33.38
N ASN A 22 -31.50 20.17 32.82
CA ASN A 22 -31.87 21.37 33.58
C ASN A 22 -33.01 21.08 34.58
N GLU A 23 -34.01 20.29 34.17
CA GLU A 23 -35.08 19.84 35.07
C GLU A 23 -34.51 19.01 36.23
N LEU A 24 -33.58 18.10 35.96
CA LEU A 24 -32.96 17.25 36.99
C LEU A 24 -32.08 18.04 37.97
N GLU A 25 -31.35 19.04 37.49
CA GLU A 25 -30.59 19.97 38.35
C GLU A 25 -31.54 20.81 39.24
N GLY A 26 -32.75 21.13 38.74
CA GLY A 26 -33.82 21.77 39.53
C GLY A 26 -34.27 20.94 40.74
N TYR A 27 -34.35 19.61 40.60
CA TYR A 27 -34.69 18.68 41.69
C TYR A 27 -33.61 18.57 42.79
N ASN A 28 -32.43 19.16 42.58
CA ASN A 28 -31.36 19.20 43.58
C ASN A 28 -31.70 20.11 44.78
N SER A 29 -32.69 20.99 44.65
CA SER A 29 -33.15 21.91 45.70
C SER A 29 -34.34 21.42 46.54
N GLY A 30 -34.91 20.25 46.22
CA GLY A 30 -36.10 19.70 46.90
C GLY A 30 -35.83 18.44 47.74
N ASP A 31 -36.60 18.30 48.83
CA ASP A 31 -36.56 17.22 49.82
C ASP A 31 -37.14 15.88 49.31
N SER A 32 -36.65 15.35 48.19
CA SER A 32 -37.02 14.01 47.71
C SER A 32 -35.92 12.96 47.91
N GLU A 33 -36.35 11.70 48.07
CA GLU A 33 -35.62 10.52 48.52
C GLU A 33 -34.24 10.32 47.84
N GLU A 34 -33.20 10.27 48.66
CA GLU A 34 -31.78 10.18 48.31
C GLU A 34 -31.43 9.01 47.35
N ILE A 35 -32.21 7.92 47.40
CA ILE A 35 -32.05 6.72 46.57
C ILE A 35 -32.46 6.98 45.11
N ASN A 36 -33.57 7.71 44.90
CA ASN A 36 -34.06 8.02 43.55
C ASN A 36 -33.15 9.07 42.88
N LYS A 37 -32.62 10.01 43.68
CA LYS A 37 -31.58 10.95 43.25
C LYS A 37 -30.33 10.23 42.73
N LYS A 38 -29.82 9.25 43.50
CA LYS A 38 -28.63 8.49 43.10
C LYS A 38 -28.85 7.69 41.81
N LYS A 39 -30.03 7.08 41.64
CA LYS A 39 -30.38 6.34 40.42
C LYS A 39 -30.51 7.25 39.19
N ALA A 40 -31.10 8.44 39.35
CA ALA A 40 -31.26 9.39 38.26
C ALA A 40 -29.93 10.01 37.82
N LEU A 41 -29.05 10.34 38.78
CA LEU A 41 -27.69 10.81 38.50
C LEU A 41 -26.82 9.73 37.83
N ASP A 42 -26.97 8.47 38.24
CA ASP A 42 -26.26 7.35 37.62
C ASP A 42 -26.78 7.06 36.20
N ALA A 43 -28.09 7.22 35.97
CA ALA A 43 -28.66 7.16 34.62
C ALA A 43 -28.15 8.29 33.72
N LEU A 44 -28.04 9.53 34.23
CA LEU A 44 -27.45 10.65 33.50
C LEU A 44 -25.99 10.40 33.13
N LYS A 45 -25.16 9.95 34.08
CA LYS A 45 -23.76 9.61 33.79
C LYS A 45 -23.64 8.51 32.74
N ARG A 46 -24.54 7.51 32.79
CA ARG A 46 -24.61 6.45 31.78
C ARG A 46 -25.02 7.00 30.42
N MET A 47 -25.98 7.92 30.35
CA MET A 47 -26.41 8.56 29.10
C MET A 47 -25.33 9.50 28.52
N GLU A 48 -24.64 10.29 29.35
CA GLU A 48 -23.54 11.16 28.93
C GLU A 48 -22.34 10.36 28.41
N ASN A 49 -22.06 9.21 29.05
CA ASN A 49 -21.06 8.26 28.56
C ASN A 49 -21.52 7.53 27.29
N TRP A 50 -22.83 7.32 27.11
CA TRP A 50 -23.43 6.68 25.94
C TRP A 50 -23.73 7.71 24.84
N ASN A 51 -22.75 8.54 24.52
CA ASN A 51 -22.87 9.49 23.43
C ASN A 51 -22.47 8.77 22.12
N LEU A 52 -23.48 8.24 21.42
CA LEU A 52 -23.36 7.47 20.16
C LEU A 52 -22.61 8.24 19.05
N PHE A 53 -22.52 9.56 19.17
CA PHE A 53 -21.88 10.47 18.21
C PHE A 53 -20.66 11.18 18.76
N LYS A 54 -20.18 10.81 19.95
CA LYS A 54 -18.84 11.24 20.35
C LYS A 54 -17.92 10.65 19.31
N ASP A 55 -17.21 11.52 18.62
CA ASP A 55 -16.15 11.17 17.68
C ASP A 55 -15.10 10.44 18.51
N THR A 56 -15.32 9.14 18.71
CA THR A 56 -14.32 8.25 19.27
C THR A 56 -13.14 8.46 18.34
N SER A 57 -12.03 8.96 18.87
CA SER A 57 -10.76 8.97 18.15
C SER A 57 -10.29 7.52 18.04
N GLU A 58 -11.10 6.66 17.44
CA GLU A 58 -10.62 5.46 16.83
C GLU A 58 -9.66 5.95 15.76
N GLU A 59 -8.41 5.52 15.86
CA GLU A 59 -7.47 5.63 14.76
C GLU A 59 -8.12 4.91 13.59
N HIS A 60 -8.78 5.67 12.72
CA HIS A 60 -9.31 5.16 11.48
C HIS A 60 -8.09 4.79 10.64
N HIS A 61 -7.59 3.57 10.80
CA HIS A 61 -6.75 2.96 9.79
C HIS A 61 -7.59 3.01 8.53
N SER A 62 -7.16 3.81 7.56
CA SER A 62 -7.81 3.92 6.27
C SER A 62 -7.59 2.60 5.53
N TYR A 63 -8.38 1.58 5.89
CA TYR A 63 -8.51 0.32 5.17
C TYR A 63 -9.04 0.66 3.78
N THR A 64 -8.09 0.92 2.90
CA THR A 64 -8.41 1.33 1.54
C THR A 64 -8.57 0.03 0.77
N VAL A 65 -9.79 -0.33 0.38
CA VAL A 65 -10.08 -1.51 -0.46
C VAL A 65 -9.15 -1.58 -1.68
N ALA A 66 -8.76 -0.41 -2.21
CA ALA A 66 -7.81 -0.31 -3.31
C ALA A 66 -6.40 -0.84 -2.97
N ARG A 67 -5.92 -0.64 -1.73
CA ARG A 67 -4.63 -1.17 -1.26
C ARG A 67 -4.69 -2.69 -1.18
N ASP A 68 -5.72 -3.24 -0.56
CA ASP A 68 -5.85 -4.69 -0.39
C ASP A 68 -6.06 -5.39 -1.73
N SER A 69 -6.87 -4.80 -2.62
CA SER A 69 -7.04 -5.27 -4.00
C SER A 69 -5.71 -5.25 -4.77
N PHE A 70 -4.90 -4.20 -4.61
CA PHE A 70 -3.58 -4.12 -5.23
C PHE A 70 -2.64 -5.20 -4.69
N LEU A 71 -2.55 -5.38 -3.37
CA LEU A 71 -1.68 -6.38 -2.75
C LEU A 71 -2.11 -7.81 -3.13
N ALA A 72 -3.41 -8.09 -3.18
CA ALA A 72 -3.94 -9.37 -3.62
C ALA A 72 -3.60 -9.63 -5.10
N HIS A 73 -3.77 -8.63 -5.97
CA HIS A 73 -3.40 -8.74 -7.38
C HIS A 73 -1.89 -8.97 -7.54
N LEU A 74 -1.06 -8.18 -6.86
CA LEU A 74 0.40 -8.33 -6.89
C LEU A 74 0.83 -9.73 -6.43
N GLY A 75 0.28 -10.22 -5.32
CA GLY A 75 0.53 -11.56 -4.81
C GLY A 75 0.12 -12.65 -5.81
N SER A 76 -1.04 -12.50 -6.45
CA SER A 76 -1.51 -13.41 -7.50
C SER A 76 -0.58 -13.45 -8.71
N THR A 77 -0.15 -12.29 -9.22
CA THR A 77 0.79 -12.21 -10.36
C THR A 77 2.15 -12.81 -10.02
N LEU A 78 2.70 -12.52 -8.84
CA LEU A 78 3.97 -13.09 -8.40
C LEU A 78 3.89 -14.61 -8.22
N TRP A 79 2.82 -15.10 -7.59
CA TRP A 79 2.60 -16.54 -7.44
C TRP A 79 2.43 -17.23 -8.79
N GLY A 80 1.66 -16.64 -9.70
CA GLY A 80 1.46 -17.17 -11.05
C GLY A 80 2.77 -17.29 -11.84
N SER A 81 3.65 -16.29 -11.76
CA SER A 81 4.94 -16.30 -12.46
C SER A 81 5.96 -17.24 -11.78
N MET A 82 6.05 -17.24 -10.45
CA MET A 82 6.99 -18.07 -9.72
C MET A 82 6.59 -19.54 -9.66
N ARG A 83 5.30 -19.89 -9.80
CA ARG A 83 4.81 -21.28 -9.72
C ARG A 83 5.61 -22.23 -10.59
N HIS A 84 5.91 -21.84 -11.83
CA HIS A 84 6.62 -22.70 -12.79
C HIS A 84 8.15 -22.65 -12.66
N VAL A 85 8.68 -21.69 -11.88
CA VAL A 85 10.12 -21.47 -11.67
C VAL A 85 10.60 -22.11 -10.38
N VAL A 86 9.77 -22.02 -9.34
CA VAL A 86 10.06 -22.51 -7.99
C VAL A 86 9.59 -23.94 -7.81
N ALA A 87 8.37 -24.27 -8.25
CA ALA A 87 7.84 -25.63 -8.10
C ALA A 87 7.94 -26.38 -9.43
N PRO A 88 8.49 -27.61 -9.44
CA PRO A 88 8.50 -28.43 -10.65
C PRO A 88 7.07 -28.76 -11.07
N SER A 89 6.82 -28.82 -12.38
CA SER A 89 5.56 -29.34 -12.90
C SER A 89 5.38 -30.80 -12.47
N VAL A 90 4.20 -31.15 -11.95
CA VAL A 90 3.86 -32.49 -11.43
C VAL A 90 3.63 -33.54 -12.53
N SER A 91 3.77 -33.16 -13.80
CA SER A 91 3.56 -34.04 -14.94
C SER A 91 4.74 -35.01 -15.14
N HIS A 92 4.45 -36.18 -15.69
CA HIS A 92 5.31 -37.36 -15.73
C HIS A 92 6.58 -37.25 -16.61
N ARG A 93 6.89 -36.09 -17.19
CA ARG A 93 8.04 -35.89 -18.09
C ARG A 93 9.14 -35.10 -17.39
N ALA A 94 10.39 -35.24 -17.84
CA ALA A 94 11.52 -34.49 -17.30
C ALA A 94 11.32 -32.98 -17.53
N TYR A 95 11.04 -32.23 -16.46
CA TYR A 95 10.95 -30.77 -16.51
C TYR A 95 12.26 -30.12 -16.10
N HIS A 96 12.52 -28.95 -16.69
CA HIS A 96 13.66 -28.11 -16.37
C HIS A 96 13.50 -27.51 -14.98
N TYR A 97 14.22 -28.08 -14.02
CA TYR A 97 14.38 -27.51 -12.69
C TYR A 97 15.57 -26.55 -12.68
N TYR A 98 15.31 -25.29 -12.33
CA TYR A 98 16.38 -24.29 -12.20
C TYR A 98 16.94 -24.31 -10.79
N GLU A 99 18.20 -24.72 -10.65
CA GLU A 99 18.92 -24.72 -9.36
C GLU A 99 19.27 -23.30 -8.91
N LYS A 100 19.55 -22.39 -9.85
CA LYS A 100 19.96 -21.01 -9.57
C LYS A 100 18.93 -20.03 -10.11
N LEU A 101 18.43 -19.17 -9.22
CA LEU A 101 17.47 -18.13 -9.56
C LEU A 101 18.09 -16.75 -9.34
N SER A 102 18.06 -15.93 -10.38
CA SER A 102 18.61 -14.57 -10.36
C SER A 102 17.49 -13.56 -10.36
N PHE A 103 17.32 -12.85 -9.24
CA PHE A 103 16.37 -11.77 -9.08
C PHE A 103 17.06 -10.43 -9.35
N GLN A 104 16.54 -9.67 -10.31
CA GLN A 104 16.99 -8.31 -10.60
C GLN A 104 15.96 -7.31 -10.07
N LEU A 105 16.36 -6.50 -9.08
CA LEU A 105 15.52 -5.45 -8.53
C LEU A 105 15.92 -4.11 -9.14
N TYR A 106 14.99 -3.48 -9.84
CA TYR A 106 15.15 -2.15 -10.41
C TYR A 106 14.47 -1.11 -9.53
N PHE A 107 15.24 -0.16 -9.01
CA PHE A 107 14.75 1.00 -8.26
C PHE A 107 14.84 2.22 -9.15
N VAL A 108 13.68 2.74 -9.58
CA VAL A 108 13.61 3.93 -10.43
C VAL A 108 13.32 5.15 -9.55
N THR A 109 14.23 6.13 -9.57
CA THR A 109 14.10 7.37 -8.79
C THR A 109 14.07 8.60 -9.70
N GLN A 110 13.32 9.63 -9.31
CA GLN A 110 13.27 10.88 -10.09
C GLN A 110 14.58 11.67 -9.99
N GLU A 111 15.22 11.64 -8.82
CA GLU A 111 16.51 12.27 -8.56
C GLU A 111 17.62 11.23 -8.39
N LYS A 112 18.88 11.66 -8.55
CA LYS A 112 20.06 10.80 -8.36
C LYS A 112 20.31 10.55 -6.87
N VAL A 113 19.68 9.50 -6.35
CA VAL A 113 19.92 9.03 -4.99
C VAL A 113 21.17 8.14 -4.99
N ARG A 114 22.23 8.54 -4.28
CA ARG A 114 23.50 7.80 -4.27
C ARG A 114 23.46 6.53 -3.42
N THR A 115 22.49 6.39 -2.50
CA THR A 115 22.46 5.28 -1.52
C THR A 115 21.05 4.73 -1.32
N ILE A 116 20.90 3.40 -1.42
CA ILE A 116 19.63 2.66 -1.20
C ILE A 116 19.04 2.89 0.20
N LYS A 117 19.88 3.16 1.21
CA LYS A 117 19.45 3.45 2.60
C LYS A 117 18.54 4.67 2.71
N GLN A 118 18.53 5.56 1.72
CA GLN A 118 17.65 6.74 1.69
C GLN A 118 16.26 6.42 1.13
N LEU A 119 16.08 5.26 0.49
CA LEU A 119 14.77 4.82 0.05
C LEU A 119 13.96 4.30 1.24
N PRO A 120 12.65 4.64 1.32
CA PRO A 120 11.76 4.13 2.37
C PRO A 120 11.36 2.66 2.08
N ILE A 121 12.34 1.80 1.79
CA ILE A 121 12.14 0.41 1.37
C ILE A 121 13.06 -0.50 2.17
N ASN A 122 12.47 -1.48 2.85
CA ASN A 122 13.25 -2.52 3.53
C ASN A 122 13.64 -3.63 2.54
N VAL A 123 14.79 -3.45 1.89
CA VAL A 123 15.34 -4.43 0.94
C VAL A 123 15.66 -5.78 1.58
N LYS A 124 15.90 -5.83 2.90
CA LYS A 124 16.14 -7.09 3.62
C LYS A 124 14.86 -7.91 3.70
N SER A 125 13.76 -7.30 4.13
CA SER A 125 12.46 -7.97 4.18
C SER A 125 12.00 -8.49 2.82
N ILE A 126 12.27 -7.76 1.73
CA ILE A 126 11.96 -8.22 0.37
C ILE A 126 12.82 -9.43 0.00
N ARG A 127 14.13 -9.37 0.28
CA ARG A 127 15.05 -10.47 0.03
C ARG A 127 14.66 -11.71 0.81
N ASP A 128 14.38 -11.55 2.10
CA ASP A 128 14.00 -12.63 3.00
C ASP A 128 12.66 -13.24 2.54
N GLY A 129 11.68 -12.40 2.19
CA GLY A 129 10.39 -12.83 1.65
C GLY A 129 10.48 -13.52 0.30
N LEU A 130 11.39 -13.11 -0.59
CA LEU A 130 11.62 -13.81 -1.86
C LEU A 130 12.38 -15.12 -1.65
N SER A 131 13.30 -15.17 -0.68
CA SER A 131 14.06 -16.37 -0.35
C SER A 131 13.20 -17.43 0.35
N SER A 132 12.20 -17.02 1.13
CA SER A 132 11.28 -17.96 1.80
C SER A 132 10.34 -18.66 0.84
N LEU A 133 10.12 -18.09 -0.34
CA LEU A 133 9.32 -18.71 -1.40
C LEU A 133 10.09 -19.82 -2.13
N LEU A 134 11.42 -19.91 -1.98
CA LEU A 134 12.25 -20.86 -2.73
C LEU A 134 12.30 -22.23 -2.08
N LEU A 135 12.54 -23.25 -2.90
CA LEU A 135 12.83 -24.59 -2.39
C LEU A 135 14.22 -24.62 -1.72
N PRO A 136 14.44 -25.47 -0.71
CA PRO A 136 15.74 -25.58 -0.03
C PRO A 136 16.92 -25.91 -0.96
N SER A 137 16.64 -26.57 -2.09
CA SER A 137 17.61 -26.93 -3.12
C SER A 137 17.87 -25.81 -4.15
N GLN A 138 17.20 -24.67 -4.06
CA GLN A 138 17.39 -23.53 -4.96
C GLN A 138 18.28 -22.46 -4.34
N LYS A 139 19.21 -21.93 -5.12
CA LYS A 139 20.11 -20.84 -4.73
C LYS A 139 19.61 -19.53 -5.34
N SER A 140 19.37 -18.53 -4.49
CA SER A 140 18.99 -17.19 -4.92
C SER A 140 20.21 -16.27 -5.09
N MET A 141 20.29 -15.59 -6.23
CA MET A 141 21.16 -14.44 -6.45
C MET A 141 20.30 -13.19 -6.58
N PHE A 142 20.66 -12.12 -5.87
CA PHE A 142 19.95 -10.86 -5.92
C PHE A 142 20.87 -9.77 -6.45
N THR A 143 20.48 -9.15 -7.56
CA THR A 143 21.16 -7.98 -8.15
C THR A 143 20.27 -6.77 -8.01
N GLN A 144 20.84 -5.65 -7.59
CA GLN A 144 20.12 -4.39 -7.38
C GLN A 144 20.63 -3.37 -8.39
N HIS A 145 19.71 -2.74 -9.12
CA HIS A 145 19.98 -1.68 -10.07
C HIS A 145 19.26 -0.42 -9.62
N MET A 146 20.02 0.64 -9.31
CA MET A 146 19.45 1.97 -9.11
C MET A 146 19.50 2.71 -10.44
N LEU A 147 18.34 3.15 -10.91
CA LEU A 147 18.19 3.92 -12.14
C LEU A 147 17.62 5.28 -11.79
N SER A 148 18.41 6.33 -12.01
CA SER A 148 17.92 7.70 -11.90
C SER A 148 17.32 8.11 -13.24
N LEU A 149 16.09 8.63 -13.23
CA LEU A 149 15.45 9.18 -14.42
C LEU A 149 16.28 10.34 -15.01
N SER A 150 17.05 11.06 -14.19
CA SER A 150 17.89 12.17 -14.67
C SER A 150 19.05 11.74 -15.57
N GLU A 151 19.50 10.48 -15.44
CA GLU A 151 20.68 10.00 -16.17
C GLU A 151 20.33 9.50 -17.57
N GLU A 152 19.07 9.12 -17.79
CA GLU A 152 18.66 8.46 -19.02
C GLU A 152 17.38 9.08 -19.60
N PRO A 153 17.51 9.86 -20.69
CA PRO A 153 16.37 10.58 -21.26
C PRO A 153 15.31 9.62 -21.83
N ALA A 154 15.72 8.47 -22.37
CA ALA A 154 14.79 7.48 -22.91
C ALA A 154 13.89 6.89 -21.81
N LEU A 155 14.46 6.56 -20.65
CA LEU A 155 13.72 6.08 -19.49
C LEU A 155 12.81 7.17 -18.90
N MET A 156 13.28 8.42 -18.83
CA MET A 156 12.46 9.56 -18.39
C MET A 156 11.24 9.77 -19.29
N MET A 157 11.42 9.70 -20.61
CA MET A 157 10.33 9.82 -21.58
C MET A 157 9.35 8.66 -21.47
N ALA A 158 9.84 7.44 -21.33
CA ALA A 158 8.96 6.29 -21.13
C ALA A 158 8.18 6.36 -19.81
N PHE A 159 8.81 6.87 -18.75
CA PHE A 159 8.14 7.11 -17.47
C PHE A 159 7.07 8.19 -17.57
N SER A 160 7.33 9.29 -18.27
CA SER A 160 6.34 10.36 -18.46
C SER A 160 5.16 9.87 -19.29
N MET A 161 5.40 9.05 -20.32
CA MET A 161 4.36 8.41 -21.13
C MET A 161 3.57 7.34 -20.35
N ALA A 162 4.24 6.55 -19.52
CA ALA A 162 3.62 5.50 -18.72
C ALA A 162 2.75 6.06 -17.58
N ARG A 163 3.05 7.28 -17.12
CA ARG A 163 2.30 7.92 -16.04
C ARG A 163 0.95 8.42 -16.56
N ARG A 164 -0.11 7.72 -16.20
CA ARG A 164 -1.50 8.08 -16.51
C ARG A 164 -2.15 8.68 -15.27
N ALA A 165 -3.09 9.60 -15.46
CA ALA A 165 -3.93 10.12 -14.38
C ALA A 165 -5.39 9.88 -14.74
N ALA A 166 -6.16 9.35 -13.79
CA ALA A 166 -7.60 9.17 -13.95
C ALA A 166 -8.34 9.78 -12.77
N ALA A 167 -9.43 10.49 -13.07
CA ALA A 167 -10.37 10.98 -12.07
C ALA A 167 -11.24 9.81 -11.61
N VAL A 168 -11.01 9.32 -10.39
CA VAL A 168 -11.80 8.26 -9.77
C VAL A 168 -12.88 8.89 -8.90
N PRO A 169 -14.16 8.70 -9.23
CA PRO A 169 -15.26 9.13 -8.38
C PRO A 169 -15.32 8.28 -7.11
N LEU A 170 -15.43 8.92 -5.96
CA LEU A 170 -15.64 8.29 -4.66
C LEU A 170 -17.00 8.73 -4.11
N LEU A 171 -17.82 7.74 -3.74
CA LEU A 171 -19.03 7.93 -2.97
C LEU A 171 -18.68 7.74 -1.49
N LEU A 172 -18.77 8.81 -0.71
CA LEU A 172 -18.54 8.74 0.73
C LEU A 172 -19.77 8.14 1.42
N VAL A 173 -19.57 7.53 2.60
CA VAL A 173 -20.64 6.89 3.41
C VAL A 173 -21.74 7.88 3.78
N ASN A 174 -21.40 9.16 3.90
CA ASN A 174 -22.37 10.21 4.13
C ASN A 174 -23.29 10.45 2.90
N GLY A 175 -22.96 9.96 1.70
CA GLY A 175 -23.69 10.16 0.45
C GLY A 175 -23.25 11.39 -0.35
N THR A 176 -22.07 11.96 -0.07
CA THR A 176 -21.48 13.02 -0.91
C THR A 176 -20.53 12.44 -1.96
N TYR A 177 -20.52 13.08 -3.14
CA TYR A 177 -19.61 12.76 -4.24
C TYR A 177 -18.31 13.55 -4.09
N ARG A 178 -17.16 12.88 -4.15
CA ARG A 178 -15.85 13.51 -4.32
C ARG A 178 -15.11 12.87 -5.48
N SER A 179 -14.60 13.67 -6.40
CA SER A 179 -13.68 13.20 -7.44
C SER A 179 -12.25 13.28 -6.91
N THR A 180 -11.51 12.17 -6.97
CA THR A 180 -10.08 12.13 -6.60
C THR A 180 -9.27 11.77 -7.83
N VAL A 181 -8.23 12.55 -8.12
CA VAL A 181 -7.30 12.23 -9.20
C VAL A 181 -6.32 11.19 -8.68
N ARG A 182 -6.31 10.01 -9.29
CA ARG A 182 -5.33 8.95 -9.02
C ARG A 182 -4.36 8.84 -10.17
N THR A 183 -3.07 8.80 -9.85
CA THR A 183 -2.01 8.53 -10.82
C THR A 183 -1.74 7.02 -10.86
N TYR A 184 -1.65 6.49 -12.07
CA TYR A 184 -1.33 5.10 -12.35
C TYR A 184 -0.11 5.05 -13.27
N LEU A 185 0.58 3.94 -13.23
CA LEU A 185 1.76 3.73 -14.05
C LEU A 185 1.56 2.49 -14.92
N ASP A 186 1.71 2.69 -16.23
CA ASP A 186 1.63 1.63 -17.22
C ASP A 186 2.94 0.82 -17.25
N SER A 187 2.89 -0.35 -16.61
CA SER A 187 4.07 -1.21 -16.44
C SER A 187 4.64 -1.75 -17.76
N ALA A 188 3.83 -1.89 -18.82
CA ALA A 188 4.28 -2.51 -20.07
C ALA A 188 5.30 -1.63 -20.83
N ILE A 189 5.05 -0.32 -20.85
CA ILE A 189 5.93 0.66 -21.50
C ILE A 189 7.29 0.72 -20.80
N LEU A 190 7.30 0.74 -19.46
CA LEU A 190 8.55 0.74 -18.70
C LEU A 190 9.32 -0.57 -18.81
N GLN A 191 8.61 -1.70 -18.76
CA GLN A 191 9.24 -3.01 -18.88
C GLN A 191 10.03 -3.15 -20.19
N HIS A 192 9.46 -2.69 -21.30
CA HIS A 192 10.14 -2.74 -22.60
C HIS A 192 11.44 -1.92 -22.62
N GLN A 193 11.46 -0.74 -21.99
CA GLN A 193 12.69 0.07 -21.92
C GLN A 193 13.72 -0.53 -20.96
N LEU A 194 13.29 -1.06 -19.82
CA LEU A 194 14.18 -1.73 -18.86
C LEU A 194 14.83 -2.97 -19.48
N GLN A 195 14.11 -3.72 -20.33
CA GLN A 195 14.67 -4.85 -21.07
C GLN A 195 15.77 -4.40 -22.03
N LYS A 196 15.51 -3.37 -22.84
CA LYS A 196 16.53 -2.76 -23.73
C LYS A 196 17.78 -2.33 -22.97
N LEU A 197 17.60 -1.75 -21.79
CA LEU A 197 18.72 -1.34 -20.94
C LEU A 197 19.52 -2.51 -20.38
N SER A 198 18.82 -3.57 -19.97
CA SER A 198 19.46 -4.80 -19.50
C SER A 198 20.31 -5.43 -20.61
N GLU A 199 19.82 -5.46 -21.85
CA GLU A 199 20.53 -5.97 -23.02
C GLU A 199 21.77 -5.13 -23.34
N GLN A 200 21.66 -3.81 -23.33
CA GLN A 200 22.80 -2.92 -23.53
C GLN A 200 23.86 -3.08 -22.44
N THR A 201 23.43 -3.28 -21.19
CA THR A 201 24.34 -3.53 -20.07
C THR A 201 25.04 -4.88 -20.23
N ALA A 202 24.31 -5.93 -20.64
CA ALA A 202 24.88 -7.24 -20.93
C ALA A 202 25.91 -7.18 -22.07
N LEU A 203 25.62 -6.44 -23.15
CA LEU A 203 26.55 -6.24 -24.28
C LEU A 203 27.81 -5.48 -23.88
N LYS A 204 27.71 -4.48 -22.99
CA LYS A 204 28.88 -3.78 -22.42
C LYS A 204 29.74 -4.71 -21.58
N VAL A 205 29.14 -5.56 -20.76
CA VAL A 205 29.86 -6.54 -19.93
C VAL A 205 30.60 -7.57 -20.79
N VAL A 206 30.01 -8.02 -21.90
CA VAL A 206 30.69 -8.93 -22.84
C VAL A 206 31.90 -8.26 -23.50
N ARG A 207 31.78 -6.99 -23.94
CA ARG A 207 32.92 -6.24 -24.52
C ARG A 207 34.08 -6.03 -23.54
N LEU A 208 33.78 -5.78 -22.26
CA LEU A 208 34.82 -5.62 -21.23
C LEU A 208 35.54 -6.94 -20.93
N LYS A 209 34.85 -8.08 -21.01
CA LYS A 209 35.47 -9.40 -20.85
C LYS A 209 36.34 -9.80 -22.04
N SER A 210 35.98 -9.42 -23.27
CA SER A 210 36.83 -9.67 -24.45
C SER A 210 38.05 -8.76 -24.52
N GLY A 211 38.00 -7.57 -23.90
CA GLY A 211 39.13 -6.64 -23.86
C GLY A 211 40.21 -6.99 -22.83
N LEU A 212 39.91 -7.83 -21.84
CA LEU A 212 40.87 -8.29 -20.81
C LEU A 212 41.57 -9.62 -21.18
N ALA A 213 41.30 -10.17 -22.36
CA ALA A 213 41.87 -11.45 -22.81
C ALA A 213 43.00 -11.29 -23.84
N TYR A 214 43.50 -10.06 -24.06
CA TYR A 214 44.46 -9.75 -25.13
C TYR A 214 45.82 -9.19 -24.65
N ASP A 215 46.10 -9.22 -23.34
CA ASP A 215 47.34 -8.62 -22.77
C ASP A 215 48.26 -9.61 -22.03
N ASP A 216 48.04 -10.93 -22.10
CA ASP A 216 48.94 -11.93 -21.50
C ASP A 216 49.38 -12.96 -22.54
N GLU A 217 50.21 -12.57 -23.52
CA GLU A 217 51.23 -13.43 -24.16
C GLU A 217 52.20 -12.51 -24.93
N HIS A 218 53.25 -12.01 -24.27
CA HIS A 218 54.57 -11.73 -24.84
C HIS A 218 55.50 -11.21 -23.74
N GLU A 219 56.27 -12.12 -23.14
CA GLU A 219 57.61 -11.84 -22.60
C GLU A 219 58.54 -13.01 -22.95
#